data_AF-A0A1G6E077-F1
#
_entry.id   AF-A0A1G6E077-F1
#
_cell.length_a   1.000
_cell.length_b   1.000
_cell.length_c   1.000
_cell.angle_alpha   90.00
_cell.angle_beta   90.00
_cell.angle_gamma   90.00
#
_symmetry.space_group_name_H-M   'P 1'
#
loop_
_entity.id
_entity.type
_entity.pdbx_description
1 polymer ?
#
loop_
_entity_poly.entity_id
_entity_poly.type
_entity_poly.pdbx_seq_one_letter_code
_entity_poly.pdbx_strand_id
1 'polypeptide(L)'
;MSREFNEALGNFITDFAGGGAVRHLADQGLTVSEIMGKLDYPLPKEKVAEIVWQHYINTGVVCLEEPGGTVEKVSYVKEQDSFGKTSMRRVVEKIDMSDVKYVKVDFGKRLYQNPEGLKKSLAELSAKDCDYVLDLPWPLQEVFHIKDDRMKRICKTLNIN
;
A
#
# COMPACT_ATOMS: atom_id res chain seq x y z
N MET A 1 12.95 -25.83 -20.02
CA MET A 1 12.50 -25.11 -18.81
C MET A 1 11.58 -23.99 -19.29
N SER A 2 10.31 -23.95 -18.88
CA SER A 2 9.28 -23.08 -19.50
C SER A 2 9.34 -21.63 -18.98
N ARG A 3 9.00 -20.68 -19.85
CA ARG A 3 8.93 -19.24 -19.52
C ARG A 3 7.96 -18.97 -18.36
N GLU A 4 6.85 -19.70 -18.32
CA GLU A 4 5.86 -19.60 -17.24
C GLU A 4 6.38 -20.09 -15.89
N PHE A 5 7.32 -21.04 -15.87
CA PHE A 5 7.96 -21.47 -14.62
C PHE A 5 8.89 -20.40 -14.05
N ASN A 6 9.61 -19.67 -14.90
CA ASN A 6 10.45 -18.55 -14.46
C ASN A 6 9.62 -17.34 -14.03
N GLU A 7 8.50 -17.05 -14.68
CA GLU A 7 7.55 -16.04 -14.23
C GLU A 7 6.88 -16.43 -12.91
N ALA A 8 6.42 -17.67 -12.78
CA ALA A 8 5.85 -18.16 -11.53
C ALA A 8 6.89 -18.18 -10.39
N LEU A 9 8.14 -18.56 -10.67
CA LEU A 9 9.24 -18.55 -9.68
C LEU A 9 9.65 -17.11 -9.33
N GLY A 10 9.68 -16.20 -10.30
CA GLY A 10 9.90 -14.77 -10.08
C GLY A 10 8.81 -14.18 -9.19
N ASN A 11 7.54 -14.39 -9.53
CA ASN A 11 6.40 -13.97 -8.72
C ASN A 11 6.45 -14.59 -7.31
N PHE A 12 6.79 -15.88 -7.19
CA PHE A 12 6.89 -16.59 -5.92
C PHE A 12 8.03 -16.10 -5.01
N ILE A 13 9.25 -15.88 -5.55
CA ILE A 13 10.37 -15.34 -4.77
C ILE A 13 10.07 -13.90 -4.30
N THR A 14 9.37 -13.14 -5.14
CA THR A 14 8.98 -11.76 -4.79
C THR A 14 7.92 -11.72 -3.69
N ASP A 15 6.97 -12.66 -3.70
CA ASP A 15 5.96 -12.80 -2.64
C ASP A 15 6.50 -13.39 -1.33
N PHE A 16 7.52 -14.27 -1.40
CA PHE A 16 7.94 -15.08 -0.26
C PHE A 16 9.10 -14.49 0.57
N ALA A 17 10.06 -13.78 -0.04
CA ALA A 17 11.24 -13.26 0.69
C ALA A 17 11.22 -11.74 0.87
N GLY A 18 10.69 -10.98 -0.10
CA GLY A 18 10.80 -9.52 -0.14
C GLY A 18 9.61 -8.76 0.46
N GLY A 19 8.41 -9.30 0.28
CA GLY A 19 7.17 -8.58 0.58
C GLY A 19 6.85 -8.44 2.08
N GLY A 20 7.30 -9.37 2.92
CA GLY A 20 7.02 -9.33 4.37
C GLY A 20 7.58 -8.10 5.07
N ALA A 21 8.85 -7.77 4.82
CA ALA A 21 9.50 -6.59 5.38
C ALA A 21 8.87 -5.29 4.86
N VAL A 22 8.57 -5.22 3.55
CA VAL A 22 7.92 -4.05 2.94
C VAL A 22 6.55 -3.77 3.57
N ARG A 23 5.70 -4.80 3.71
CA ARG A 23 4.37 -4.67 4.35
C ARG A 23 4.49 -4.21 5.80
N HIS A 24 5.40 -4.81 6.57
CA HIS A 24 5.62 -4.44 7.97
C HIS A 24 6.10 -2.98 8.12
N LEU A 25 7.01 -2.53 7.27
CA LEU A 25 7.48 -1.14 7.28
C LEU A 25 6.39 -0.16 6.80
N ALA A 26 5.54 -0.57 5.86
CA ALA A 26 4.38 0.21 5.45
C ALA A 26 3.36 0.37 6.59
N ASP A 27 3.10 -0.68 7.37
CA ASP A 27 2.24 -0.62 8.57
C ASP A 27 2.78 0.35 9.65
N GLN A 28 4.11 0.52 9.71
CA GLN A 28 4.75 1.54 10.56
C GLN A 28 4.63 2.97 10.00
N GLY A 29 3.98 3.14 8.85
CA GLY A 29 3.79 4.43 8.18
C GLY A 29 5.04 4.94 7.48
N LEU A 30 5.95 4.08 7.01
CA LEU A 30 7.07 4.53 6.17
C LEU A 30 6.64 4.75 4.72
N THR A 31 7.29 5.68 4.03
CA THR A 31 7.13 5.89 2.58
C THR A 31 7.92 4.85 1.79
N VAL A 32 7.66 4.70 0.49
CA VAL A 32 8.44 3.80 -0.38
C VAL A 32 9.93 4.17 -0.34
N SER A 33 10.25 5.46 -0.44
CA SER A 33 11.64 5.94 -0.38
C SER A 33 12.31 5.63 0.97
N GLU A 34 11.60 5.77 2.10
CA GLU A 34 12.10 5.36 3.42
C GLU A 34 12.27 3.84 3.54
N ILE A 35 11.32 3.06 2.99
CA ILE A 35 11.38 1.60 2.99
C ILE A 35 12.61 1.14 2.21
N MET A 36 12.85 1.67 1.01
CA MET A 36 14.03 1.33 0.20
C MET A 36 15.35 1.55 0.96
N GLY A 37 15.44 2.62 1.76
CA GLY A 37 16.62 2.90 2.57
C GLY A 37 16.82 1.96 3.77
N LYS A 38 15.81 1.14 4.11
CA LYS A 38 15.84 0.18 5.24
C LYS A 38 15.89 -1.29 4.83
N LEU A 39 15.75 -1.60 3.54
CA LEU A 39 15.85 -2.98 3.08
C LEU A 39 17.31 -3.40 3.00
N ASP A 40 17.62 -4.59 3.52
CA ASP A 40 18.97 -5.19 3.44
C ASP A 40 19.31 -5.71 2.03
N TYR A 41 18.37 -5.63 1.09
CA TYR A 41 18.52 -6.09 -0.29
C TYR A 41 17.88 -5.07 -1.26
N PRO A 42 18.47 -4.87 -2.45
CA PRO A 42 17.96 -3.91 -3.41
C PRO A 42 16.68 -4.44 -4.06
N LEU A 43 15.56 -3.74 -3.84
CA LEU A 43 14.37 -3.85 -4.66
C LEU A 43 14.20 -2.57 -5.50
N PRO A 44 13.77 -2.67 -6.78
CA PRO A 44 13.38 -1.50 -7.56
C PRO A 44 12.28 -0.70 -6.86
N LYS A 45 12.31 0.62 -6.98
CA LYS A 45 11.34 1.52 -6.33
C LYS A 45 9.91 1.16 -6.71
N GLU A 46 9.69 0.91 -7.98
CA GLU A 46 8.41 0.54 -8.57
C GLU A 46 7.88 -0.74 -7.91
N LYS A 47 8.77 -1.71 -7.64
CA LYS A 47 8.36 -2.97 -7.01
C LYS A 47 7.97 -2.79 -5.56
N VAL A 48 8.71 -1.98 -4.80
CA VAL A 48 8.36 -1.64 -3.42
C VAL A 48 7.02 -0.90 -3.41
N ALA A 49 6.83 0.07 -4.30
CA ALA A 49 5.59 0.83 -4.44
C ALA A 49 4.38 -0.06 -4.75
N GLU A 50 4.52 -1.02 -5.67
CA GLU A 50 3.50 -2.04 -5.95
C GLU A 50 3.13 -2.85 -4.71
N ILE A 51 4.12 -3.35 -3.95
CA ILE A 51 3.88 -4.16 -2.76
C ILE A 51 3.14 -3.35 -1.69
N VAL A 52 3.56 -2.09 -1.45
CA VAL A 52 2.90 -1.18 -0.50
C VAL A 52 1.47 -0.89 -0.95
N TRP A 53 1.26 -0.59 -2.24
CA TRP A 53 -0.07 -0.33 -2.78
C TRP A 53 -1.01 -1.52 -2.60
N GLN A 54 -0.59 -2.72 -3.02
CA GLN A 54 -1.39 -3.93 -2.85
C GLN A 54 -1.68 -4.22 -1.38
N HIS A 55 -0.72 -3.96 -0.49
CA HIS A 55 -0.93 -4.08 0.94
C HIS A 55 -2.00 -3.13 1.47
N TYR A 56 -1.97 -1.85 1.06
CA TYR A 56 -2.99 -0.87 1.45
C TYR A 56 -4.39 -1.19 0.93
N ILE A 57 -4.50 -1.75 -0.27
CA ILE A 57 -5.78 -2.28 -0.78
C ILE A 57 -6.26 -3.47 0.08
N ASN A 58 -5.38 -4.45 0.31
CA ASN A 58 -5.71 -5.68 1.05
C ASN A 58 -6.05 -5.44 2.54
N THR A 59 -5.55 -4.34 3.11
CA THR A 59 -5.80 -3.95 4.50
C THR A 59 -6.89 -2.90 4.65
N GLY A 60 -7.46 -2.40 3.54
CA GLY A 60 -8.50 -1.38 3.56
C GLY A 60 -8.01 0.02 3.91
N VAL A 61 -6.69 0.27 3.91
CA VAL A 61 -6.12 1.62 4.00
C VAL A 61 -6.55 2.45 2.78
N VAL A 62 -6.60 1.81 1.61
CA VAL A 62 -7.15 2.37 0.37
C VAL A 62 -8.25 1.46 -0.16
N CYS A 63 -9.34 2.04 -0.64
CA CYS A 63 -10.42 1.36 -1.34
C CYS A 63 -10.64 2.00 -2.72
N LEU A 64 -10.79 1.18 -3.76
CA LEU A 64 -11.06 1.66 -5.12
C LEU A 64 -12.54 2.01 -5.34
N GLU A 65 -13.40 1.47 -4.50
CA GLU A 65 -14.84 1.71 -4.46
C GLU A 65 -15.22 2.28 -3.11
N GLU A 66 -16.43 2.85 -3.00
CA GLU A 66 -16.92 3.40 -1.75
C GLU A 66 -16.99 2.30 -0.68
N PRO A 67 -16.32 2.47 0.48
CA PRO A 67 -16.21 1.41 1.47
C PRO A 67 -17.58 1.14 2.10
N GLY A 68 -18.12 -0.06 1.86
CA GLY A 68 -19.43 -0.50 2.33
C GLY A 68 -19.48 -0.96 3.80
N GLY A 69 -18.64 -0.39 4.67
CA GLY A 69 -18.59 -0.74 6.10
C GLY A 69 -17.96 -2.10 6.45
N THR A 70 -17.74 -3.01 5.50
CA THR A 70 -17.03 -4.28 5.74
C THR A 70 -15.98 -4.52 4.66
N VAL A 71 -14.74 -4.83 5.07
CA VAL A 71 -13.64 -5.18 4.17
C VAL A 71 -13.17 -6.60 4.48
N GLU A 72 -12.93 -7.41 3.44
CA GLU A 72 -12.35 -8.74 3.59
C GLU A 72 -10.82 -8.64 3.67
N LYS A 73 -10.25 -8.73 4.88
CA LYS A 73 -8.80 -8.79 5.08
C LYS A 73 -8.32 -10.21 4.88
N VAL A 74 -7.41 -10.40 3.94
CA VAL A 74 -6.74 -11.69 3.71
C VAL A 74 -5.40 -11.70 4.44
N SER A 75 -5.18 -12.66 5.32
CA SER A 75 -3.90 -12.92 5.98
C SER A 75 -3.47 -14.38 5.81
N TYR A 76 -2.18 -14.65 6.01
CA TYR A 76 -1.62 -16.01 5.96
C TYR A 76 -1.07 -16.36 7.33
N VAL A 77 -1.62 -17.40 7.94
CA VAL A 77 -1.17 -17.90 9.25
C VAL A 77 -0.31 -19.14 9.03
N LYS A 78 0.85 -19.17 9.70
CA LYS A 78 1.76 -20.31 9.71
C LYS A 78 1.26 -21.32 10.74
N GLU A 79 0.94 -22.53 10.30
CA GLU A 79 0.57 -23.64 11.16
C GLU A 79 1.71 -24.66 11.14
N GLN A 80 2.02 -25.24 12.30
CA GLN A 80 3.01 -26.31 12.43
C GLN A 80 2.30 -27.52 13.03
N ASP A 81 2.31 -28.64 12.32
CA ASP A 81 1.72 -29.87 12.82
C ASP A 81 2.61 -30.56 13.87
N SER A 82 2.08 -31.61 14.50
CA SER A 82 2.79 -32.42 15.49
C SER A 82 4.01 -33.16 14.92
N PHE A 83 4.20 -33.17 13.60
CA PHE A 83 5.34 -33.76 12.89
C PHE A 83 6.35 -32.69 12.43
N GLY A 84 6.15 -31.42 12.81
CA GLY A 84 7.03 -30.30 12.47
C GLY A 84 6.87 -29.76 11.06
N LYS A 85 5.90 -30.28 10.28
CA LYS A 85 5.61 -29.78 8.92
C LYS A 85 4.92 -28.43 9.03
N THR A 86 5.47 -27.44 8.35
CA THR A 86 4.89 -26.10 8.24
C THR A 86 3.91 -26.05 7.08
N SER A 87 2.68 -25.62 7.34
CA SER A 87 1.70 -25.23 6.33
C SER A 87 1.32 -23.75 6.48
N MET A 88 0.84 -23.14 5.39
CA MET A 88 0.29 -21.78 5.41
C MET A 88 -1.21 -21.87 5.14
N ARG A 89 -2.02 -21.36 6.07
CA ARG A 89 -3.47 -21.25 5.89
C ARG A 89 -3.84 -19.82 5.52
N ARG A 90 -4.58 -19.66 4.41
CA ARG A 90 -5.25 -18.39 4.08
C ARG A 90 -6.42 -18.18 5.04
N VAL A 91 -6.42 -17.05 5.73
CA VAL A 91 -7.48 -16.62 6.62
C VAL A 91 -8.12 -15.38 6.01
N VAL A 92 -9.44 -15.43 5.78
CA VAL A 92 -10.23 -14.29 5.36
C VAL A 92 -11.02 -13.82 6.58
N GLU A 93 -10.72 -12.63 7.06
CA GLU A 93 -11.43 -12.00 8.17
C GLU A 93 -12.29 -10.87 7.60
N LYS A 94 -13.56 -10.83 7.98
CA LYS A 94 -14.43 -9.70 7.68
C LYS A 94 -14.22 -8.66 8.77
N ILE A 95 -13.53 -7.59 8.43
CA ILE A 95 -13.32 -6.48 9.36
C ILE A 95 -14.47 -5.49 9.17
N ASP A 96 -15.19 -5.24 10.25
CA ASP A 96 -16.13 -4.15 10.34
C ASP A 96 -15.34 -2.83 10.39
N MET A 97 -15.43 -2.07 9.31
CA MET A 97 -14.79 -0.77 9.11
C MET A 97 -15.82 0.36 9.18
N SER A 98 -17.03 0.11 9.70
CA SER A 98 -18.12 1.10 9.78
C SER A 98 -17.73 2.37 10.55
N ASP A 99 -16.89 2.24 11.58
CA ASP A 99 -16.36 3.39 12.35
C ASP A 99 -15.16 4.07 11.68
N VAL A 100 -14.58 3.46 10.65
CA VAL A 100 -13.42 4.01 9.95
C VAL A 100 -13.89 5.06 8.96
N LYS A 101 -13.46 6.30 9.20
CA LYS A 101 -13.74 7.41 8.30
C LYS A 101 -12.79 7.37 7.11
N TYR A 102 -13.34 7.49 5.92
CA TYR A 102 -12.57 7.63 4.69
C TYR A 102 -12.68 9.05 4.14
N VAL A 103 -11.69 9.44 3.36
CA VAL A 103 -11.69 10.64 2.53
C VAL A 103 -11.43 10.26 1.09
N LYS A 104 -12.15 10.91 0.19
CA LYS A 104 -12.03 10.68 -1.24
C LYS A 104 -10.89 11.52 -1.80
N VAL A 105 -9.94 10.88 -2.48
CA VAL A 105 -8.75 11.53 -3.04
C VAL A 105 -8.58 11.18 -4.52
N ASP A 106 -8.01 12.10 -5.27
CA ASP A 106 -7.85 12.06 -6.73
C ASP A 106 -6.39 12.23 -7.16
N PHE A 107 -5.44 11.83 -6.31
CA PHE A 107 -4.01 12.05 -6.53
C PHE A 107 -3.52 11.53 -7.87
N GLY A 108 -3.95 10.34 -8.31
CA GLY A 108 -3.56 9.81 -9.62
C GLY A 108 -4.05 10.67 -10.80
N LYS A 109 -5.26 11.24 -10.71
CA LYS A 109 -5.76 12.22 -11.69
C LYS A 109 -4.91 13.50 -11.69
N ARG A 110 -4.59 14.04 -10.51
CA ARG A 110 -3.78 15.27 -10.38
C ARG A 110 -2.34 15.08 -10.86
N LEU A 111 -1.72 13.94 -10.53
CA LEU A 111 -0.39 13.56 -11.00
C LEU A 111 -0.34 13.44 -12.53
N TYR A 112 -1.39 12.90 -13.14
CA TYR A 112 -1.47 12.80 -14.60
C TYR A 112 -1.71 14.15 -15.28
N GLN A 113 -2.59 14.99 -14.73
CA GLN A 113 -3.00 16.25 -15.37
C GLN A 113 -2.01 17.40 -15.16
N ASN A 114 -1.49 17.56 -13.95
CA ASN A 114 -0.59 18.66 -13.60
C ASN A 114 0.37 18.24 -12.48
N PRO A 115 1.37 17.38 -12.79
CA PRO A 115 2.31 16.87 -11.79
C PRO A 115 3.07 17.98 -11.09
N GLU A 116 3.50 19.01 -11.83
CA GLU A 116 4.27 20.13 -11.26
C GLU A 116 3.44 21.02 -10.34
N GLY A 117 2.17 21.27 -10.70
CA GLY A 117 1.25 22.00 -9.83
C GLY A 117 0.94 21.25 -8.53
N LEU A 118 0.79 19.93 -8.62
CA LEU A 118 0.61 19.10 -7.43
C LEU A 118 1.88 19.10 -6.57
N LYS A 119 3.07 18.88 -7.14
CA LYS A 119 4.35 18.94 -6.41
C LYS A 119 4.55 20.27 -5.71
N LYS A 120 4.20 21.39 -6.36
CA LYS A 120 4.27 22.72 -5.74
C LYS A 120 3.36 22.83 -4.53
N SER A 121 2.14 22.28 -4.61
CA SER A 121 1.20 22.28 -3.49
C SER A 121 1.66 21.35 -2.35
N LEU A 122 2.25 20.20 -2.71
CA LEU A 122 2.84 19.25 -1.74
C LEU A 122 4.12 19.78 -1.09
N ALA A 123 4.82 20.75 -1.69
CA ALA A 123 6.04 21.34 -1.12
C ALA A 123 5.79 22.09 0.20
N GLU A 124 4.54 22.42 0.52
CA GLU A 124 4.14 22.99 1.81
C GLU A 124 4.02 21.93 2.92
N LEU A 125 4.01 20.64 2.55
CA LEU A 125 3.99 19.52 3.49
C LEU A 125 5.41 19.13 3.92
N SER A 126 5.47 18.26 4.93
CA SER A 126 6.72 17.57 5.26
C SER A 126 7.20 16.72 4.08
N ALA A 127 8.52 16.54 3.93
CA ALA A 127 9.10 15.67 2.90
C ALA A 127 8.47 14.27 2.90
N LYS A 128 8.21 13.72 4.09
CA LYS A 128 7.56 12.41 4.27
C LYS A 128 6.13 12.36 3.71
N ASP A 129 5.33 13.39 3.93
CA ASP A 129 3.95 13.43 3.41
C ASP A 129 3.93 13.70 1.88
N CYS A 130 4.90 14.46 1.37
CA CYS A 130 5.12 14.67 -0.06
C CYS A 130 5.51 13.34 -0.75
N ASP A 131 6.55 12.68 -0.24
CA ASP A 131 7.04 11.40 -0.74
C ASP A 131 5.94 10.35 -0.71
N TYR A 132 5.10 10.31 0.33
CA TYR A 132 3.96 9.39 0.38
C TYR A 132 3.04 9.49 -0.83
N VAL A 133 2.71 10.72 -1.25
CA VAL A 133 1.84 10.95 -2.41
C VAL A 133 2.57 10.65 -3.71
N LEU A 134 3.83 11.06 -3.83
CA LEU A 134 4.61 10.94 -5.07
C LEU A 134 5.12 9.52 -5.34
N ASP A 135 5.33 8.73 -4.29
CA ASP A 135 5.94 7.40 -4.40
C ASP A 135 4.93 6.29 -4.71
N LEU A 136 3.65 6.50 -4.40
CA LEU A 136 2.62 5.47 -4.57
C LEU A 136 2.03 5.49 -5.99
N PRO A 137 1.70 4.31 -6.55
CA PRO A 137 1.18 4.17 -7.91
C PRO A 137 -0.33 4.44 -7.94
N TRP A 138 -0.74 5.68 -7.66
CA TRP A 138 -2.15 6.06 -7.65
C TRP A 138 -2.79 5.85 -9.03
N PRO A 139 -3.94 5.15 -9.11
CA PRO A 139 -4.61 4.91 -10.39
C PRO A 139 -5.24 6.20 -10.93
N LEU A 140 -5.53 6.25 -12.23
CA LEU A 140 -6.20 7.39 -12.90
C LEU A 140 -7.70 7.45 -12.58
N GLN A 141 -8.04 7.35 -11.31
CA GLN A 141 -9.40 7.40 -10.78
C GLN A 141 -9.40 8.02 -9.39
N GLU A 142 -10.60 8.22 -8.84
CA GLU A 142 -10.75 8.56 -7.43
C GLU A 142 -10.65 7.29 -6.59
N VAL A 143 -10.06 7.41 -5.40
CA VAL A 143 -9.98 6.33 -4.42
C VAL A 143 -10.36 6.87 -3.04
N PHE A 144 -10.73 5.96 -2.15
CA PHE A 144 -11.04 6.27 -0.76
C PHE A 144 -9.85 5.88 0.08
N HIS A 145 -9.31 6.82 0.86
CA HIS A 145 -8.22 6.55 1.80
C HIS A 145 -8.73 6.75 3.22
N ILE A 146 -8.26 5.95 4.17
CA ILE A 146 -8.57 6.17 5.58
C ILE A 146 -8.20 7.60 6.01
N LYS A 147 -9.03 8.25 6.80
CA LYS A 147 -8.82 9.62 7.29
C LYS A 147 -7.93 9.59 8.54
N ASP A 148 -6.74 9.00 8.40
CA ASP A 148 -5.69 8.98 9.41
C ASP A 148 -5.02 10.37 9.55
N ASP A 149 -4.06 10.50 10.48
CA ASP A 149 -3.42 11.79 10.73
C ASP A 149 -2.55 12.27 9.57
N ARG A 150 -1.97 11.36 8.77
CA ARG A 150 -1.24 11.73 7.55
C ARG A 150 -2.21 12.32 6.54
N MET A 151 -3.30 11.63 6.26
CA MET A 151 -4.27 12.05 5.27
C MET A 151 -4.99 13.32 5.69
N LYS A 152 -5.26 13.53 6.99
CA LYS A 152 -5.75 14.82 7.51
C LYS A 152 -4.81 15.99 7.18
N ARG A 153 -3.49 15.81 7.35
CA ARG A 153 -2.50 16.85 7.00
C ARG A 153 -2.48 17.11 5.50
N ILE A 154 -2.40 16.07 4.69
CA ILE A 154 -2.36 16.17 3.22
C ILE A 154 -3.64 16.84 2.70
N CYS A 155 -4.81 16.37 3.12
CA CYS A 155 -6.10 16.94 2.70
C CYS A 155 -6.24 18.40 3.11
N LYS A 156 -5.78 18.78 4.31
CA LYS A 156 -5.81 20.18 4.77
C LYS A 156 -4.99 21.09 3.85
N THR A 157 -3.78 20.69 3.47
CA THR A 157 -2.93 21.49 2.57
C THR A 157 -3.48 21.53 1.15
N LEU A 158 -4.01 20.42 0.65
CA LEU A 158 -4.55 20.33 -0.71
C LEU A 158 -6.00 20.80 -0.85
N ASN A 159 -6.59 21.33 0.23
CA ASN A 159 -8.00 21.74 0.33
C ASN A 159 -8.97 20.65 -0.17
N ILE A 160 -8.72 19.40 0.23
CA ILE A 160 -9.58 18.24 -0.03
C ILE A 160 -10.51 18.07 1.17
N ASN A 161 -11.82 17.99 0.92
CA ASN A 161 -12.86 17.87 1.96
C ASN A 161 -13.15 16.41 2.35
#